data_AF-A0A7K6TE38-F1
#
_entry.id   AF-A0A7K6TE38-F1
#
_cell.length_a   1.000
_cell.length_b   1.000
_cell.length_c   1.000
_cell.angle_alpha   90.00
_cell.angle_beta   90.00
_cell.angle_gamma   90.00
#
_symmetry.space_group_name_H-M   'P 1'
#
loop_
_entity.id
_entity.type
_entity.pdbx_description
1 polymer ?
#
loop_
_entity_poly.entity_id
_entity_poly.type
_entity_poly.pdbx_seq_one_letter_code
_entity_poly.pdbx_strand_id
1 'polypeptide(L)'
;GQPEGRALGGWGLLEVAVASGVAAWATWATLLMPGFRRVPLRLQVPYVPSSPQQVANMLALLRGRSGKTVDLGSGDGRIVVEAYKQGLRPAVGYELNPWLRHLSNYRAWKAGCHGEVSFLKKDLWKVNLSDCYNVIVFLAPSVKPPLAAKLLAELPDEARVVAGRFPFPSWTPTSTHGQGLDQVWAYDMKEVRRAAQ
;
A
#
# COMPACT_ATOMS: atom_id res chain seq x y z
N GLY A 1 -16.79 -54.29 40.48
CA GLY A 1 -17.81 -53.35 40.01
C GLY A 1 -17.31 -52.71 38.74
N GLN A 2 -17.98 -52.94 37.62
CA GLN A 2 -17.70 -52.32 36.32
C GLN A 2 -17.93 -50.80 36.40
N PRO A 3 -17.11 -49.97 35.75
CA PRO A 3 -17.34 -48.53 35.74
C PRO A 3 -18.57 -48.21 34.85
N GLU A 4 -19.59 -47.60 35.45
CA GLU A 4 -20.74 -47.05 34.72
C GLU A 4 -20.27 -45.90 33.83
N GLY A 5 -20.20 -46.14 32.52
CA GLY A 5 -20.04 -45.08 31.55
C GLY A 5 -21.29 -44.21 31.54
N ARG A 6 -21.22 -43.00 32.11
CA ARG A 6 -22.29 -42.00 31.97
C ARG A 6 -22.43 -41.65 30.49
N ALA A 7 -23.51 -42.13 29.88
CA ALA A 7 -23.90 -41.74 28.53
C ALA A 7 -24.14 -40.23 28.51
N LEU A 8 -23.41 -39.52 27.64
CA LEU A 8 -23.59 -38.08 27.44
C LEU A 8 -24.98 -37.84 26.86
N GLY A 9 -25.84 -37.10 27.57
CA GLY A 9 -27.14 -36.69 27.06
C GLY A 9 -27.02 -35.83 25.80
N GLY A 10 -28.11 -35.65 25.05
CA GLY A 10 -28.12 -34.92 23.78
C GLY A 10 -27.47 -33.53 23.84
N TRP A 11 -27.59 -32.83 24.97
CA TRP A 11 -26.91 -31.56 25.22
C TRP A 11 -25.40 -31.68 25.37
N GLY A 12 -24.91 -32.72 26.05
CA GLY A 12 -23.47 -32.99 26.17
C GLY A 12 -22.84 -33.41 24.84
N LEU A 13 -23.57 -34.13 24.00
CA LEU A 13 -23.13 -34.44 22.63
C LEU A 13 -23.06 -33.18 21.75
N LEU A 14 -24.02 -32.25 21.93
CA LEU A 14 -24.03 -30.98 21.21
C LEU A 14 -22.85 -30.09 21.63
N GLU A 15 -22.55 -29.99 22.93
CA GLU A 15 -21.43 -29.22 23.45
C GLU A 15 -20.08 -29.76 22.94
N VAL A 16 -19.90 -31.08 22.96
CA VAL A 16 -18.68 -31.72 22.43
C VAL A 16 -18.54 -31.47 20.92
N ALA A 17 -19.65 -31.54 20.17
CA ALA A 17 -19.65 -31.25 18.73
C ALA A 17 -19.32 -29.78 18.42
N VAL A 18 -19.86 -28.83 19.17
CA VAL A 18 -19.56 -27.40 19.02
C VAL A 18 -18.10 -27.12 19.40
N ALA A 19 -17.61 -27.64 20.52
CA ALA A 19 -16.25 -27.42 20.99
C ALA A 19 -15.21 -28.00 20.00
N SER A 20 -15.46 -29.21 19.50
CA SER A 20 -14.59 -29.84 18.50
C SER A 20 -14.63 -29.11 17.14
N GLY A 21 -15.80 -28.61 16.73
CA GLY A 21 -15.95 -27.76 15.55
C GLY A 21 -15.18 -26.44 15.64
N VAL A 22 -15.25 -25.75 16.78
CA VAL A 22 -14.49 -24.52 17.04
C VAL A 22 -12.99 -24.78 17.07
N ALA A 23 -12.54 -25.87 17.72
CA ALA A 23 -11.14 -26.24 17.76
C ALA A 23 -10.60 -26.61 16.37
N ALA A 24 -11.37 -27.36 15.58
CA ALA A 24 -11.03 -27.69 14.20
C ALA A 24 -10.96 -26.44 13.32
N TRP A 25 -11.90 -25.50 13.48
CA TRP A 25 -11.89 -24.23 12.73
C TRP A 25 -10.72 -23.33 13.14
N ALA A 26 -10.40 -23.22 14.43
CA ALA A 26 -9.27 -22.43 14.93
C ALA A 26 -7.91 -23.02 14.49
N THR A 27 -7.77 -24.35 14.51
CA THR A 27 -6.57 -25.03 14.00
C THR A 27 -6.43 -24.87 12.48
N TRP A 28 -7.54 -24.99 11.73
CA TRP A 28 -7.57 -24.68 10.29
C TRP A 28 -7.17 -23.23 9.99
N ALA A 29 -7.76 -22.27 10.70
CA ALA A 29 -7.50 -20.84 10.53
C ALA A 29 -6.05 -20.46 10.88
N THR A 30 -5.46 -21.10 11.89
CA THR A 30 -4.07 -20.85 12.28
C THR A 30 -3.05 -21.46 11.32
N LEU A 31 -3.31 -22.66 10.78
CA LEU A 31 -2.41 -23.36 9.86
C LEU A 31 -2.43 -22.78 8.43
N LEU A 32 -3.58 -22.32 7.94
CA LEU A 32 -3.74 -21.88 6.55
C LEU A 32 -3.75 -20.35 6.35
N MET A 33 -3.66 -19.57 7.44
CA MET A 33 -3.51 -18.12 7.35
C MET A 33 -2.13 -17.58 7.79
N PRO A 34 -0.97 -18.18 7.44
CA PRO A 34 0.33 -17.50 7.58
C PRO A 34 0.47 -16.45 6.45
N GLY A 35 -0.36 -15.41 6.49
CA GLY A 35 -0.39 -14.37 5.45
C GLY A 35 -1.39 -13.25 5.72
N PHE A 36 -2.52 -13.55 6.38
CA PHE A 36 -3.54 -12.56 6.73
C PHE A 36 -3.12 -11.62 7.86
N ARG A 37 -2.00 -11.93 8.54
CA ARG A 37 -1.41 -11.14 9.63
C ARG A 37 -0.37 -10.12 9.18
N ARG A 38 -0.15 -9.91 7.88
CA ARG A 38 0.94 -9.03 7.41
C ARG A 38 0.65 -7.55 7.63
N VAL A 39 -0.61 -7.12 7.51
CA VAL A 39 -1.05 -5.74 7.71
C VAL A 39 -2.34 -5.73 8.53
N PRO A 40 -2.43 -4.97 9.64
CA PRO A 40 -3.66 -4.81 10.42
C PRO A 40 -4.86 -4.46 9.53
N LEU A 41 -6.04 -5.04 9.81
CA LEU A 41 -7.29 -4.79 9.07
C LEU A 41 -7.60 -3.30 8.89
N ARG A 42 -7.28 -2.47 9.90
CA ARG A 42 -7.48 -1.01 9.87
C ARG A 42 -6.61 -0.27 8.85
N LEU A 43 -5.55 -0.91 8.36
CA LEU A 43 -4.62 -0.36 7.36
C LEU A 43 -4.84 -0.99 5.98
N GLN A 44 -5.83 -1.89 5.83
CA GLN A 44 -6.21 -2.41 4.52
C GLN A 44 -7.04 -1.36 3.78
N VAL A 45 -6.62 -1.07 2.55
CA VAL A 45 -7.29 -0.09 1.67
C VAL A 45 -7.87 -0.86 0.49
N PRO A 46 -9.18 -0.70 0.19
CA PRO A 46 -9.75 -1.29 -1.02
C PRO A 46 -9.08 -0.70 -2.26
N TYR A 47 -8.92 -1.52 -3.28
CA TYR A 47 -8.36 -1.06 -4.54
C TYR A 47 -9.36 -0.15 -5.27
N VAL A 48 -8.97 1.11 -5.45
CA VAL A 48 -9.67 2.10 -6.28
C VAL A 48 -8.62 2.75 -7.19
N PRO A 49 -8.74 2.63 -8.51
CA PRO A 49 -7.77 3.22 -9.41
C PRO A 49 -7.85 4.75 -9.43
N SER A 50 -6.69 5.42 -9.52
CA SER A 50 -6.63 6.85 -9.84
C SER A 50 -7.08 7.12 -11.28
N SER A 51 -7.83 8.21 -11.50
CA SER A 51 -8.24 8.63 -12.85
C SER A 51 -7.01 8.98 -13.72
N PRO A 52 -7.08 8.90 -15.06
CA PRO A 52 -5.97 9.34 -15.92
C PRO A 52 -5.56 10.80 -15.67
N GLN A 53 -6.54 11.68 -15.42
CA GLN A 53 -6.28 13.09 -15.11
C GLN A 53 -5.51 13.23 -13.79
N GLN A 54 -5.90 12.49 -12.76
CA GLN A 54 -5.21 12.50 -11.48
C GLN A 54 -3.78 11.97 -11.59
N VAL A 55 -3.56 10.90 -12.38
CA VAL A 55 -2.19 10.42 -12.66
C VAL A 55 -1.37 11.50 -13.35
N ALA A 56 -1.91 12.15 -14.37
CA ALA A 56 -1.24 13.26 -15.04
C ALA A 56 -0.89 14.41 -14.07
N ASN A 57 -1.83 14.78 -13.20
CA ASN A 57 -1.63 15.81 -12.18
C ASN A 57 -0.52 15.42 -11.18
N MET A 58 -0.49 14.17 -10.71
CA MET A 58 0.56 13.68 -9.80
C MET A 58 1.94 13.76 -10.46
N LEU A 59 2.05 13.33 -11.72
CA LEU A 59 3.32 13.34 -12.44
C LEU A 59 3.77 14.75 -12.85
N ALA A 60 2.84 15.68 -13.06
CA ALA A 60 3.16 17.09 -13.28
C ALA A 60 3.93 17.69 -12.09
N LEU A 61 3.61 17.29 -10.86
CA LEU A 61 4.32 17.73 -9.64
C LEU A 61 5.72 17.10 -9.46
N LEU A 62 6.05 16.09 -10.27
CA LEU A 62 7.36 15.43 -10.32
C LEU A 62 8.17 15.78 -11.56
N ARG A 63 7.64 16.63 -12.46
CA ARG A 63 8.31 16.97 -13.71
C ARG A 63 9.70 17.57 -13.46
N GLY A 64 10.70 17.06 -14.18
CA GLY A 64 12.09 17.52 -14.07
C GLY A 64 12.86 16.96 -12.88
N ARG A 65 12.24 16.16 -12.01
CA ARG A 65 12.93 15.48 -10.92
C ARG A 65 13.65 14.24 -11.41
N SER A 66 14.72 13.87 -10.71
CA SER A 66 15.52 12.69 -10.96
C SER A 66 15.53 11.77 -9.74
N GLY A 67 16.14 10.58 -9.88
CA GLY A 67 16.24 9.60 -8.82
C GLY A 67 15.07 8.63 -8.75
N LYS A 68 15.25 7.60 -7.92
CA LYS A 68 14.31 6.48 -7.76
C LYS A 68 12.92 6.98 -7.40
N THR A 69 11.97 6.59 -8.24
CA THR A 69 10.54 6.90 -8.13
C THR A 69 9.78 5.66 -7.70
N VAL A 70 9.03 5.79 -6.61
CA VAL A 70 8.26 4.68 -6.05
C VAL A 70 6.79 5.03 -5.90
N ASP A 71 5.92 4.05 -6.17
CA ASP A 71 4.48 4.13 -5.94
C ASP A 71 4.08 3.15 -4.83
N LEU A 72 3.59 3.68 -3.69
CA LEU A 72 3.24 2.87 -2.51
C LEU A 72 1.76 2.46 -2.60
N GLY A 73 1.52 1.16 -2.80
CA GLY A 73 0.18 0.66 -3.10
C GLY A 73 -0.15 0.79 -4.59
N SER A 74 0.78 0.33 -5.44
CA SER A 74 0.74 0.64 -6.88
C SER A 74 -0.43 0.06 -7.66
N GLY A 75 -1.21 -0.86 -7.07
CA GLY A 75 -2.40 -1.42 -7.67
C GLY A 75 -2.13 -2.02 -9.05
N ASP A 76 -2.80 -1.51 -10.07
CA ASP A 76 -2.64 -1.95 -11.45
C ASP A 76 -1.42 -1.37 -12.18
N GLY A 77 -0.55 -0.67 -11.45
CA GLY A 77 0.73 -0.16 -11.93
C GLY A 77 0.65 1.04 -12.88
N ARG A 78 -0.53 1.63 -13.08
CA ARG A 78 -0.71 2.74 -14.03
C ARG A 78 0.21 3.93 -13.75
N ILE A 79 0.39 4.28 -12.48
CA ILE A 79 1.23 5.41 -12.07
C ILE A 79 2.69 5.11 -12.39
N VAL A 80 3.18 3.91 -12.06
CA VAL A 80 4.57 3.49 -12.33
C VAL A 80 4.86 3.46 -13.84
N VAL A 81 3.95 2.94 -14.65
CA VAL A 81 4.08 2.91 -16.11
C VAL A 81 4.12 4.32 -16.69
N GLU A 82 3.23 5.21 -16.25
CA GLU A 82 3.21 6.60 -16.73
C GLU A 82 4.41 7.41 -16.21
N ALA A 83 4.86 7.18 -14.98
CA ALA A 83 6.08 7.78 -14.43
C ALA A 83 7.29 7.43 -15.30
N TYR A 84 7.44 6.14 -15.63
CA TYR A 84 8.49 5.66 -16.53
C TYR A 84 8.45 6.33 -17.91
N LYS A 85 7.27 6.46 -18.51
CA LYS A 85 7.10 7.14 -19.80
C LYS A 85 7.50 8.62 -19.74
N GLN A 86 7.37 9.26 -18.58
CA GLN A 86 7.82 10.64 -18.35
C GLN A 86 9.32 10.76 -18.00
N GLY A 87 10.08 9.66 -18.08
CA GLY A 87 11.52 9.65 -17.84
C GLY A 87 11.91 9.51 -16.37
N LEU A 88 10.96 9.31 -15.46
CA LEU A 88 11.25 9.04 -14.05
C LEU A 88 11.79 7.63 -13.91
N ARG A 89 13.07 7.52 -13.54
CA ARG A 89 13.79 6.24 -13.45
C ARG A 89 14.74 6.23 -12.23
N PRO A 90 14.93 5.07 -11.58
CA PRO A 90 14.14 3.84 -11.70
C PRO A 90 12.69 4.04 -11.25
N ALA A 91 11.73 3.33 -11.86
CA ALA A 91 10.30 3.38 -11.49
C ALA A 91 9.86 2.04 -10.87
N VAL A 92 9.39 2.07 -9.62
CA VAL A 92 9.07 0.86 -8.84
C VAL A 92 7.69 0.97 -8.19
N GLY A 93 6.87 -0.07 -8.32
CA GLY A 93 5.60 -0.21 -7.61
C GLY A 93 5.68 -1.25 -6.49
N TYR A 94 5.20 -0.89 -5.30
CA TYR A 94 5.01 -1.84 -4.20
C TYR A 94 3.52 -2.17 -4.06
N GLU A 95 3.17 -3.46 -4.15
CA GLU A 95 1.79 -3.93 -4.08
C GLU A 95 1.71 -5.26 -3.33
N LEU A 96 0.80 -5.39 -2.37
CA LEU A 96 0.62 -6.61 -1.58
C LEU A 96 -0.21 -7.67 -2.31
N ASN A 97 -1.21 -7.23 -3.08
CA ASN A 97 -2.13 -8.09 -3.79
C ASN A 97 -1.44 -8.73 -5.01
N PRO A 98 -1.23 -10.06 -5.01
CA PRO A 98 -0.55 -10.73 -6.11
C PRO A 98 -1.31 -10.56 -7.44
N TRP A 99 -2.64 -10.49 -7.44
CA TRP A 99 -3.45 -10.33 -8.66
C TRP A 99 -3.23 -8.97 -9.31
N LEU A 100 -3.23 -7.90 -8.51
CA LEU A 100 -2.95 -6.55 -9.01
C LEU A 100 -1.51 -6.44 -9.52
N ARG A 101 -0.55 -7.10 -8.85
CA ARG A 101 0.83 -7.22 -9.35
C ARG A 101 0.92 -7.96 -10.68
N HIS A 102 0.16 -9.04 -10.88
CA HIS A 102 0.13 -9.72 -12.17
C HIS A 102 -0.48 -8.82 -13.26
N LEU A 103 -1.55 -8.10 -12.94
CA LEU A 103 -2.15 -7.11 -13.83
C LEU A 103 -1.18 -5.98 -14.18
N SER A 104 -0.40 -5.48 -13.22
CA SER A 104 0.57 -4.42 -13.46
C SER A 104 1.73 -4.87 -14.36
N ASN A 105 2.24 -6.09 -14.16
CA ASN A 105 3.25 -6.68 -15.05
C ASN A 105 2.70 -6.86 -16.47
N TYR A 106 1.46 -7.36 -16.62
CA TYR A 106 0.81 -7.48 -17.92
C TYR A 106 0.67 -6.13 -18.62
N ARG A 107 0.31 -5.07 -17.89
CA ARG A 107 0.20 -3.72 -18.45
C ARG A 107 1.54 -3.13 -18.85
N ALA A 108 2.60 -3.34 -18.06
CA ALA A 108 3.94 -2.93 -18.45
C ALA A 108 4.43 -3.66 -19.71
N TRP A 109 4.12 -4.96 -19.83
CA TRP A 109 4.37 -5.72 -21.05
C TRP A 109 3.60 -5.14 -22.25
N LYS A 110 2.29 -4.91 -22.11
CA LYS A 110 1.47 -4.28 -23.16
C LYS A 110 1.97 -2.89 -23.55
N ALA A 111 2.55 -2.15 -22.60
CA ALA A 111 3.11 -0.81 -22.82
C ALA A 111 4.56 -0.82 -23.32
N GLY A 112 5.18 -1.99 -23.52
CA GLY A 112 6.56 -2.12 -24.00
C GLY A 112 7.63 -1.69 -23.00
N CYS A 113 7.30 -1.59 -21.70
CA CYS A 113 8.24 -1.22 -20.63
C CYS A 113 8.50 -2.35 -19.63
N HIS A 114 8.17 -3.59 -19.99
CA HIS A 114 8.49 -4.75 -19.18
C HIS A 114 10.02 -4.91 -19.04
N GLY A 115 10.50 -5.14 -17.82
CA GLY A 115 11.93 -5.17 -17.50
C GLY A 115 12.52 -3.81 -17.11
N GLU A 116 11.91 -2.71 -17.58
CA GLU A 116 12.34 -1.35 -17.27
C GLU A 116 11.65 -0.78 -16.00
N VAL A 117 10.43 -1.26 -15.72
CA VAL A 117 9.71 -0.99 -14.47
C VAL A 117 9.66 -2.24 -13.61
N SER A 118 9.66 -2.06 -12.29
CA SER A 118 9.64 -3.17 -11.32
C SER A 118 8.39 -3.13 -10.46
N PHE A 119 7.66 -4.25 -10.39
CA PHE A 119 6.53 -4.42 -9.46
C PHE A 119 6.83 -5.49 -8.41
N LEU A 120 6.96 -5.06 -7.16
CA LEU A 120 7.44 -5.89 -6.05
C LEU A 120 6.29 -6.23 -5.11
N LYS A 121 6.11 -7.52 -4.83
CA LYS A 121 5.17 -8.01 -3.81
C LYS A 121 5.71 -7.76 -2.41
N LYS A 122 5.67 -6.50 -1.95
CA LYS A 122 6.17 -6.12 -0.64
C LYS A 122 5.16 -5.28 0.12
N ASP A 123 5.23 -5.41 1.44
CA ASP A 123 4.52 -4.55 2.36
C ASP A 123 5.19 -3.17 2.38
N LEU A 124 4.42 -2.12 2.07
CA LEU A 124 4.91 -0.74 2.07
C LEU A 124 5.43 -0.31 3.45
N TRP A 125 5.00 -0.96 4.54
CA TRP A 125 5.51 -0.64 5.88
C TRP A 125 6.93 -1.15 6.09
N LYS A 126 7.34 -2.18 5.36
CA LYS A 126 8.62 -2.89 5.54
C LYS A 126 9.66 -2.58 4.48
N VAL A 127 9.28 -1.85 3.43
CA VAL A 127 10.24 -1.43 2.41
C VAL A 127 11.11 -0.31 2.96
N ASN A 128 12.41 -0.36 2.65
CA ASN A 128 13.32 0.74 2.93
C ASN A 128 13.12 1.83 1.88
N LEU A 129 12.88 3.07 2.33
CA LEU A 129 12.67 4.24 1.48
C LEU A 129 13.87 5.20 1.45
N SER A 130 15.00 4.88 2.09
CA SER A 130 16.16 5.77 2.22
C SER A 130 16.83 6.17 0.90
N ASP A 131 16.61 5.40 -0.16
CA ASP A 131 17.15 5.65 -1.51
C ASP A 131 16.09 6.21 -2.48
N CYS A 132 14.91 6.62 -1.98
CA CYS A 132 13.78 7.06 -2.79
C CYS A 132 13.67 8.59 -2.79
N TYR A 133 13.71 9.21 -3.97
CA TYR A 133 13.67 10.68 -4.13
C TYR A 133 12.33 11.21 -4.60
N ASN A 134 11.51 10.33 -5.18
CA ASN A 134 10.15 10.65 -5.62
C ASN A 134 9.22 9.55 -5.12
N VAL A 135 8.24 9.91 -4.28
CA VAL A 135 7.29 8.96 -3.71
C VAL A 135 5.88 9.37 -4.10
N ILE A 136 5.10 8.47 -4.68
CA ILE A 136 3.70 8.69 -5.02
C ILE A 136 2.83 7.83 -4.09
N VAL A 137 1.78 8.43 -3.55
CA VAL A 137 0.85 7.77 -2.63
C VAL A 137 -0.61 8.09 -2.97
N PHE A 138 -1.38 7.06 -3.31
CA PHE A 138 -2.83 7.14 -3.46
C PHE A 138 -3.50 6.19 -2.46
N LEU A 139 -3.63 6.65 -1.22
CA LEU A 139 -4.10 5.84 -0.09
C LEU A 139 -5.17 6.56 0.72
N ALA A 140 -5.98 5.79 1.44
CA ALA A 140 -7.09 6.30 2.26
C ALA A 140 -6.61 7.20 3.42
N PRO A 141 -7.45 8.14 3.90
CA PRO A 141 -7.10 9.06 4.98
C PRO A 141 -6.65 8.36 6.27
N SER A 142 -7.25 7.21 6.60
CA SER A 142 -6.91 6.43 7.80
C SER A 142 -5.45 5.98 7.85
N VAL A 143 -4.80 5.87 6.69
CA VAL A 143 -3.43 5.38 6.55
C VAL A 143 -2.41 6.52 6.51
N LYS A 144 -2.86 7.75 6.24
CA LYS A 144 -1.98 8.91 6.06
C LYS A 144 -1.15 9.24 7.32
N PRO A 145 -1.70 9.27 8.55
CA PRO A 145 -0.90 9.61 9.73
C PRO A 145 0.26 8.64 10.01
N PRO A 146 0.07 7.30 10.08
CA PRO A 146 1.21 6.40 10.30
C PRO A 146 2.17 6.39 9.11
N LEU A 147 1.67 6.60 7.88
CA LEU A 147 2.53 6.72 6.70
C LEU A 147 3.41 7.98 6.75
N ALA A 148 2.86 9.12 7.20
CA ALA A 148 3.62 10.35 7.38
C ALA A 148 4.83 10.12 8.32
N ALA A 149 4.61 9.43 9.44
CA ALA A 149 5.69 9.12 10.39
C ALA A 149 6.80 8.27 9.73
N LYS A 150 6.44 7.23 8.97
CA LYS A 150 7.41 6.41 8.23
C LYS A 150 8.19 7.23 7.20
N LEU A 151 7.50 8.02 6.38
CA LEU A 151 8.12 8.84 5.34
C LEU A 151 9.08 9.88 5.94
N LEU A 152 8.70 10.49 7.06
CA LEU A 152 9.54 11.44 7.80
C LEU A 152 10.79 10.78 8.38
N ALA A 153 10.69 9.52 8.82
CA ALA A 153 11.81 8.79 9.39
C ALA A 153 12.80 8.28 8.33
N GLU A 154 12.31 7.88 7.14
CA GLU A 154 13.13 7.11 6.19
C GLU A 154 13.58 7.89 4.95
N LEU A 155 12.82 8.88 4.47
CA LEU A 155 13.16 9.54 3.19
C LEU A 155 14.36 10.47 3.31
N PRO A 156 15.16 10.67 2.25
CA PRO A 156 16.17 11.73 2.24
C PRO A 156 15.52 13.13 2.27
N ASP A 157 16.29 14.17 2.61
CA ASP A 157 15.81 15.56 2.66
C ASP A 157 15.40 16.08 1.28
N GLU A 158 16.10 15.62 0.24
CA GLU A 158 15.86 15.97 -1.15
C GLU A 158 14.61 15.29 -1.73
N ALA A 159 14.00 14.34 -1.01
CA ALA A 159 12.83 13.64 -1.49
C ALA A 159 11.60 14.54 -1.61
N ARG A 160 10.76 14.21 -2.58
CA ARG A 160 9.41 14.76 -2.72
C ARG A 160 8.37 13.65 -2.64
N VAL A 161 7.34 13.89 -1.84
CA VAL A 161 6.17 13.01 -1.74
C VAL A 161 5.00 13.68 -2.47
N VAL A 162 4.32 12.94 -3.34
CA VAL A 162 3.09 13.37 -4.02
C VAL A 162 1.92 12.51 -3.57
N ALA A 163 0.92 13.15 -2.98
CA ALA A 163 -0.31 12.53 -2.53
C ALA A 163 -1.45 12.81 -3.51
N GLY A 164 -2.17 11.76 -3.91
CA GLY A 164 -3.42 11.89 -4.66
C GLY A 164 -4.66 11.79 -3.78
N ARG A 165 -5.71 12.54 -4.15
CA ARG A 165 -7.07 12.61 -3.56
C ARG A 165 -7.18 13.07 -2.10
N PHE A 166 -6.28 12.65 -1.24
CA PHE A 166 -6.25 13.01 0.17
C PHE A 166 -4.85 13.54 0.57
N PRO A 167 -4.77 14.76 1.15
CA PRO A 167 -3.50 15.30 1.63
C PRO A 167 -3.01 14.56 2.88
N PHE A 168 -1.75 14.80 3.25
CA PHE A 168 -1.25 14.48 4.59
C PHE A 168 -1.75 15.54 5.58
N PRO A 169 -2.50 15.19 6.63
CA PRO A 169 -3.22 16.15 7.46
C PRO A 169 -2.30 17.04 8.31
N SER A 170 -1.12 16.55 8.68
CA SER A 170 -0.15 17.25 9.53
C SER A 170 0.92 18.02 8.76
N TRP A 171 0.89 18.00 7.43
CA TRP A 171 1.93 18.59 6.59
C TRP A 171 1.38 19.72 5.73
N THR A 172 2.11 20.82 5.65
CA THR A 172 1.82 21.89 4.71
C THR A 172 2.35 21.50 3.31
N PRO A 173 1.50 21.47 2.27
CA PRO A 173 1.95 21.14 0.92
C PRO A 173 2.82 22.26 0.34
N THR A 174 3.92 21.90 -0.32
CA THR A 174 4.79 22.86 -1.02
C THR A 174 4.22 23.26 -2.38
N SER A 175 3.42 22.40 -3.00
CA SER A 175 2.65 22.72 -4.20
C SER A 175 1.42 21.84 -4.32
N THR A 176 0.44 22.30 -5.09
CA THR A 176 -0.79 21.57 -5.39
C THR A 176 -1.11 21.65 -6.88
N HIS A 177 -1.85 20.66 -7.40
CA HIS A 177 -2.30 20.67 -8.79
C HIS A 177 -3.67 19.99 -8.93
N GLY A 178 -4.41 20.33 -9.98
CA GLY A 178 -5.78 19.84 -10.17
C GLY A 178 -6.79 20.44 -9.17
N GLN A 179 -8.03 19.94 -9.24
CA GLN A 179 -9.16 20.38 -8.41
C GLN A 179 -10.08 19.19 -8.11
N GLY A 180 -10.90 19.29 -7.05
CA GLY A 180 -11.89 18.28 -6.70
C GLY A 180 -11.28 16.88 -6.47
N LEU A 181 -11.89 15.86 -7.07
CA LEU A 181 -11.44 14.46 -6.91
C LEU A 181 -10.07 14.19 -7.54
N ASP A 182 -9.62 15.03 -8.47
CA ASP A 182 -8.34 14.90 -9.17
C ASP A 182 -7.26 15.81 -8.56
N GLN A 183 -7.55 16.48 -7.44
CA GLN A 183 -6.58 17.29 -6.72
C GLN A 183 -5.44 16.42 -6.15
N VAL A 184 -4.23 16.98 -6.19
CA VAL A 184 -2.99 16.35 -5.75
C VAL A 184 -2.13 17.36 -4.99
N TRP A 185 -1.30 16.86 -4.07
CA TRP A 185 -0.45 17.66 -3.18
C TRP A 185 0.97 17.13 -3.20
N ALA A 186 1.96 18.02 -3.29
CA ALA A 186 3.37 17.68 -3.15
C ALA A 186 3.94 18.24 -1.83
N TYR A 187 4.90 17.51 -1.30
CA TYR A 187 5.59 17.80 -0.04
C TYR A 187 7.09 17.57 -0.25
N ASP A 188 7.90 18.61 -0.08
CA ASP A 188 9.35 18.47 -0.06
C ASP A 188 9.81 18.13 1.36
N MET A 189 10.53 17.02 1.52
CA MET A 189 10.83 16.45 2.84
C MET A 189 11.67 17.38 3.71
N LYS A 190 12.58 18.16 3.10
CA LYS A 190 13.32 19.21 3.78
C LYS A 190 12.41 20.26 4.44
N GLU A 191 11.38 20.74 3.74
CA GLU A 191 10.44 21.74 4.27
C GLU A 191 9.51 21.13 5.33
N VAL A 192 9.08 19.89 5.12
CA VAL A 192 8.30 19.14 6.12
C VAL A 192 9.07 18.99 7.43
N ARG A 193 10.36 18.63 7.37
CA ARG A 193 11.21 18.51 8.57
C ARG A 193 11.47 19.86 9.24
N ARG A 194 11.71 20.89 8.44
CA ARG A 194 11.89 22.26 8.95
C ARG A 194 10.67 22.76 9.71
N ALA A 195 9.45 22.43 9.25
CA ALA A 195 8.21 22.82 9.91
C ALA A 195 7.88 21.98 11.17
N ALA A 196 8.57 20.85 11.36
CA ALA A 196 8.39 19.97 12.52
C ALA A 196 9.36 20.28 13.68
N GLN A 197 10.32 21.18 13.46
CA GLN A 197 11.26 21.71 14.46
C GLN A 197 10.67 22.95 15.14
#